data_AF-A0A6A4DB33-F1
#
_entry.id   AF-A0A6A4DB33-F1
#
_cell.length_a   1.000
_cell.length_b   1.000
_cell.length_c   1.000
_cell.angle_alpha   90.00
_cell.angle_beta   90.00
_cell.angle_gamma   90.00
#
_symmetry.space_group_name_H-M   'P 1'
#
loop_
_entity.id
_entity.type
_entity.pdbx_description
1 polymer ?
#
loop_
_entity_poly.entity_id
_entity_poly.type
_entity_poly.pdbx_seq_one_letter_code
_entity_poly.pdbx_strand_id
1 'polypeptide(L)'
;MTCTTKQTKGKWLTIAQKWQVIEEHGHSQPSPSLADLARWSQAKFKLSQPPSRATIANILRSATTVKSKLEAACTPKGRSLTAN
;
A
#
# COMPACT_ATOMS: atom_id res chain seq x y z
N MET A 1 17.21 -11.90 18.85
CA MET A 1 17.47 -10.82 17.87
C MET A 1 16.16 -10.08 17.61
N THR A 2 15.88 -9.00 18.32
CA THR A 2 14.65 -8.20 18.15
C THR A 2 14.98 -6.97 17.32
N CYS A 3 14.71 -7.04 16.02
CA CYS A 3 14.80 -5.90 15.11
C CYS A 3 13.61 -4.95 15.35
N THR A 4 13.73 -4.12 16.38
CA THR A 4 12.79 -3.03 16.64
C THR A 4 13.06 -1.91 15.63
N THR A 5 12.44 -1.97 14.45
CA THR A 5 12.54 -0.91 13.46
C THR A 5 11.71 0.29 13.91
N LYS A 6 12.40 1.28 14.52
CA LYS A 6 11.90 2.66 14.63
C LYS A 6 11.43 3.09 13.24
N GLN A 7 10.13 3.36 13.10
CA GLN A 7 9.56 3.88 11.86
C GLN A 7 10.11 5.28 11.60
N THR A 8 11.07 5.38 10.69
CA THR A 8 11.59 6.67 10.22
C THR A 8 10.50 7.35 9.40
N LYS A 9 10.09 8.53 9.83
CA LYS A 9 9.16 9.44 9.13
C LYS A 9 9.79 9.89 7.80
N GLY A 10 9.78 9.05 6.77
CA GLY A 10 10.38 9.32 5.46
C GLY A 10 9.67 8.56 4.34
N LYS A 11 9.08 9.29 3.39
CA LYS A 11 8.33 8.83 2.20
C LYS A 11 7.34 7.68 2.45
N TRP A 12 6.12 8.06 2.85
CA TRP A 12 4.98 7.15 2.83
C TRP A 12 4.67 6.69 1.41
N LEU A 13 4.31 5.42 1.23
CA LEU A 13 3.79 4.89 -0.04
C LEU A 13 2.63 5.77 -0.54
N THR A 14 2.66 6.16 -1.81
CA THR A 14 1.55 6.89 -2.45
C THR A 14 0.33 5.98 -2.59
N ILE A 15 -0.84 6.56 -2.84
CA ILE A 15 -2.09 5.79 -3.03
C ILE A 15 -1.94 4.79 -4.19
N ALA A 16 -1.31 5.19 -5.29
CA ALA A 16 -1.02 4.29 -6.42
C ALA A 16 -0.08 3.14 -6.02
N GLN A 17 0.98 3.42 -5.26
CA GLN A 17 1.90 2.37 -4.80
C GLN A 17 1.22 1.38 -3.86
N LYS A 18 0.31 1.86 -3.00
CA LYS A 18 -0.51 0.99 -2.13
C LYS A 18 -1.43 0.09 -2.95
N TRP A 19 -2.02 0.60 -4.03
CA TRP A 19 -2.85 -0.19 -4.94
C TRP A 19 -2.05 -1.33 -5.59
N GLN A 20 -0.84 -1.04 -6.08
CA GLN A 20 0.01 -2.07 -6.69
C GLN A 20 0.39 -3.19 -5.71
N VAL A 21 0.54 -2.91 -4.42
CA VAL A 21 0.75 -3.95 -3.39
C VAL A 21 -0.47 -4.87 -3.26
N ILE A 22 -1.67 -4.31 -3.38
CA ILE A 22 -2.94 -5.07 -3.31
C ILE A 22 -3.09 -5.93 -4.58
N GLU A 23 -2.78 -5.37 -5.75
CA GLU A 23 -2.80 -6.10 -7.02
C GLU A 23 -1.81 -7.26 -7.00
N GLU A 24 -0.56 -7.03 -6.57
CA GLU A 24 0.45 -8.08 -6.45
C GLU A 24 0.00 -9.20 -5.51
N HIS A 25 -0.61 -8.87 -4.37
CA HIS A 25 -1.14 -9.87 -3.44
C HIS A 25 -2.27 -10.72 -4.04
N GLY A 26 -3.12 -10.12 -4.88
CA GLY A 26 -4.22 -10.82 -5.55
C GLY A 26 -3.81 -11.61 -6.80
N HIS A 27 -2.76 -11.14 -7.50
CA HIS A 27 -2.29 -11.73 -8.75
C HIS A 27 -1.33 -12.91 -8.53
N SER A 28 -0.51 -12.85 -7.48
CA SER A 28 0.42 -13.93 -7.15
C SER A 28 -0.30 -15.12 -6.48
N GLN A 29 -0.18 -16.30 -7.09
CA GLN A 29 -0.63 -17.59 -6.54
C GLN A 29 0.58 -18.50 -6.33
N PRO A 30 0.85 -19.02 -5.11
CA PRO A 30 0.11 -18.78 -3.86
C PRO A 30 0.27 -17.35 -3.33
N SER A 31 -0.70 -16.88 -2.54
CA SER A 31 -0.71 -15.52 -2.00
C SER A 31 0.57 -15.22 -1.23
N PRO A 32 1.35 -14.20 -1.63
CA PRO A 32 2.64 -13.91 -1.04
C PRO A 32 2.46 -13.45 0.41
N SER A 33 3.42 -13.82 1.27
CA SER A 33 3.38 -13.44 2.68
C SER A 33 3.55 -11.93 2.85
N LEU A 34 3.13 -11.38 4.00
CA LEU A 34 3.33 -9.95 4.31
C LEU A 34 4.81 -9.53 4.25
N ALA A 35 5.74 -10.44 4.54
CA ALA A 35 7.17 -10.17 4.47
C ALA A 35 7.68 -10.14 3.02
N ASP A 36 7.14 -11.00 2.16
CA ASP A 36 7.46 -11.00 0.73
C ASP A 36 6.91 -9.75 0.05
N LEU A 37 5.68 -9.37 0.35
CA LEU A 37 5.10 -8.11 -0.13
C LEU A 37 5.89 -6.89 0.33
N ALA A 38 6.42 -6.91 1.56
CA ALA A 38 7.28 -5.83 2.05
C ALA A 38 8.59 -5.73 1.26
N ARG A 39 9.28 -6.85 1.05
CA ARG A 39 10.51 -6.91 0.23
C ARG A 39 10.25 -6.53 -1.23
N TRP A 40 9.16 -7.04 -1.80
CA TRP A 40 8.72 -6.69 -3.15
C TRP A 40 8.44 -5.19 -3.27
N SER A 41 7.73 -4.60 -2.31
CA SER A 41 7.43 -3.15 -2.30
C SER A 41 8.71 -2.33 -2.22
N GLN A 42 9.67 -2.76 -1.39
CA GLN A 42 10.97 -2.11 -1.30
C GLN A 42 11.69 -2.11 -2.64
N ALA A 43 11.78 -3.28 -3.29
CA ALA A 43 12.47 -3.45 -4.57
C ALA A 43 11.76 -2.68 -5.69
N LYS A 44 10.43 -2.80 -5.79
CA LYS A 44 9.60 -2.17 -6.81
C LYS A 44 9.66 -0.65 -6.76
N PHE A 45 9.61 -0.07 -5.56
CA PHE A 45 9.55 1.38 -5.36
C PHE A 45 10.89 2.00 -4.97
N LYS A 46 11.98 1.21 -4.94
CA LYS A 46 13.33 1.64 -4.54
C LYS A 46 13.32 2.37 -3.19
N LEU A 47 12.59 1.83 -2.22
CA LEU A 47 12.51 2.40 -0.87
C LEU A 47 13.81 2.10 -0.12
N SER A 48 14.27 3.06 0.70
CA SER A 48 15.44 2.87 1.55
C SER A 48 15.27 1.72 2.54
N GLN A 49 14.04 1.48 3.00
CA GLN A 49 13.71 0.39 3.91
C GLN A 49 12.41 -0.30 3.46
N PRO A 50 12.26 -1.61 3.74
CA PRO A 50 11.01 -2.29 3.49
C PRO A 50 9.91 -1.77 4.43
N PRO A 51 8.67 -1.59 3.94
CA PRO A 51 7.55 -1.28 4.81
C PRO A 51 7.35 -2.38 5.85
N SER A 52 6.89 -2.00 7.04
CA SER A 52 6.64 -2.99 8.10
C SER A 52 5.51 -3.95 7.70
N ARG A 53 5.53 -5.17 8.25
CA ARG A 53 4.42 -6.14 8.07
C ARG A 53 3.07 -5.55 8.48
N ALA A 54 3.04 -4.74 9.53
CA ALA A 54 1.83 -4.03 9.97
C ALA A 54 1.34 -3.02 8.94
N THR A 55 2.26 -2.32 8.26
CA THR A 55 1.93 -1.40 7.17
C THR A 55 1.31 -2.15 5.99
N ILE A 56 1.91 -3.27 5.56
CA ILE A 56 1.36 -4.10 4.48
C ILE A 56 -0.02 -4.64 4.87
N ALA A 57 -0.18 -5.17 6.09
CA ALA A 57 -1.47 -5.64 6.58
C ALA A 57 -2.53 -4.53 6.58
N ASN A 58 -2.16 -3.31 6.97
CA ASN A 58 -3.08 -2.17 6.96
C ASN A 58 -3.46 -1.75 5.53
N ILE A 59 -2.52 -1.80 4.58
CA ILE A 59 -2.79 -1.52 3.16
C ILE A 59 -3.79 -2.54 2.60
N LEU A 60 -3.56 -3.83 2.85
CA LEU A 60 -4.45 -4.90 2.40
C LEU A 60 -5.84 -4.78 3.03
N ARG A 61 -5.92 -4.48 4.34
CA ARG A 61 -7.19 -4.27 5.03
C ARG A 61 -7.95 -3.05 4.50
N SER A 62 -7.24 -1.97 4.17
CA SER A 62 -7.81 -0.74 3.63
C SER A 62 -7.91 -0.75 2.09
N ALA A 63 -7.90 -1.92 1.45
CA ALA A 63 -7.86 -2.03 -0.01
C ALA A 63 -9.00 -1.26 -0.71
N THR A 64 -10.21 -1.36 -0.17
CA THR A 64 -11.39 -0.62 -0.67
C THR A 64 -11.18 0.89 -0.57
N THR A 65 -10.70 1.38 0.56
CA THR A 65 -10.39 2.81 0.77
C THR A 65 -9.27 3.29 -0.14
N VAL A 66 -8.23 2.48 -0.36
CA VAL A 66 -7.12 2.81 -1.27
C VAL A 66 -7.64 2.93 -2.70
N LYS A 67 -8.50 2.02 -3.14
CA LYS A 67 -9.16 2.08 -4.45
C LYS A 67 -9.98 3.36 -4.60
N SER A 68 -10.89 3.64 -3.65
CA SER A 68 -11.72 4.84 -3.71
C SER A 68 -10.89 6.13 -3.77
N LYS A 69 -9.77 6.18 -3.04
CA LYS A 69 -8.86 7.33 -3.09
C LYS A 69 -8.07 7.42 -4.40
N LEU A 70 -7.75 6.29 -5.03
CA LEU A 70 -7.09 6.26 -6.33
C LEU A 70 -8.01 6.82 -7.42
N GLU A 71 -9.26 6.37 -7.45
CA GLU A 71 -10.30 6.88 -8.35
C GLU A 71 -10.56 8.38 -8.13
N ALA A 72 -10.67 8.81 -6.86
CA ALA A 72 -10.86 10.22 -6.51
C ALA A 72 -9.64 11.09 -6.89
N ALA A 73 -8.42 10.56 -6.84
CA ALA A 73 -7.22 11.30 -7.24
C ALA A 73 -7.04 11.41 -8.76
N CYS A 74 -7.62 10.49 -9.54
CA CYS A 74 -7.52 10.46 -11.00
C CYS A 74 -8.61 11.28 -11.70
N THR A 75 -9.65 11.72 -10.99
CA THR A 75 -10.75 12.49 -11.59
C THR A 75 -10.38 13.99 -11.66
N PRO A 76 -10.30 14.62 -12.86
CA PRO A 76 -10.05 16.06 -12.99
C PRO A 76 -11.21 16.94 -12.52
N LYS A 77 -12.29 16.35 -12.00
CA LYS A 77 -13.48 17.07 -11.55
C LYS A 77 -13.92 16.55 -10.20
N GLY A 78 -13.50 17.25 -9.15
CA GLY A 78 -14.02 17.11 -7.80
C GLY A 78 -15.53 17.33 -7.74
N ARG A 79 -16.31 16.29 -8.00
CA ARG A 79 -17.72 16.23 -7.67
C ARG A 79 -17.87 15.36 -6.43
N SER A 80 -18.04 16.02 -5.28
CA SER A 80 -18.60 15.39 -4.09
C SER A 80 -19.94 14.76 -4.45
N LEU A 81 -20.09 13.48 -4.19
CA LEU A 81 -21.40 12.87 -4.09
C LEU A 81 -22.03 13.37 -2.78
N THR A 82 -22.89 14.38 -2.90
CA THR A 82 -23.89 14.70 -1.88
C THR A 82 -24.78 13.47 -1.74
N ALA A 83 -24.71 12.79 -0.59
CA ALA A 83 -25.75 11.85 -0.19
C ALA A 83 -26.87 12.66 0.48
N ASN A 84 -28.08 12.48 -0.06
CA ASN A 84 -29.37 12.97 0.43
C ASN A 84 -29.59 12.72 1.93
#